data_AF-A0A2I9CTG7-F1
#
_entry.id   AF-A0A2I9CTG7-F1
#
_cell.length_a   1.000
_cell.length_b   1.000
_cell.length_c   1.000
_cell.angle_alpha   90.00
_cell.angle_beta   90.00
_cell.angle_gamma   90.00
#
_symmetry.space_group_name_H-M   'P 1'
#
loop_
_entity.id
_entity.type
_entity.pdbx_description
1 polymer ?
#
loop_
_entity_poly.entity_id
_entity_poly.type
_entity_poly.pdbx_seq_one_letter_code
_entity_poly.pdbx_strand_id
1 'polypeptide(L)'
;MTTTVPTSVPAPGAIRRATPGQNLITLALGWWLTTGIFVDGWAHNRYGESLETFFTPWHALFYSGFLAVAAWVLWLGIQGWRTGRRGFAAFPEGYHLAALGVPIFGIGGIGDLTWHTVFGIEVGIEALLSPTHLLLFAGAASILAAPLVSAWRTPTPRAAPAGVAWPAVLSATALLSFVSFMHMYLWGLLDAPQGLGYVQTRGELGGILVTALILAAPVLLLLRRFRLPFGAVTLMYGLNTVLMTLMLVPGEWRVPLLMLAAGLVVDALLLLLNPSPARPWALRAFAFLLPLAVWVPYLGLLVALRLSNLSLELWLGVAVMAGLGGVGLSALVVPPPVPGEGHPS
;
A
#
# COMPACT_ATOMS: atom_id res chain seq x y z
N MET A 1 -6.59 12.22 -53.53
CA MET A 1 -5.97 13.17 -52.59
C MET A 1 -5.98 12.54 -51.21
N THR A 2 -4.84 12.01 -50.77
CA THR A 2 -4.64 11.45 -49.44
C THR A 2 -4.26 12.58 -48.49
N THR A 3 -5.19 12.99 -47.63
CA THR A 3 -4.94 13.96 -46.55
C THR A 3 -4.09 13.31 -45.47
N THR A 4 -2.80 13.63 -45.45
CA THR A 4 -1.90 13.36 -44.33
C THR A 4 -2.20 14.35 -43.21
N VAL A 5 -2.69 13.84 -42.07
CA VAL A 5 -2.83 14.63 -40.84
C VAL A 5 -1.42 14.94 -40.33
N PRO A 6 -1.04 16.22 -40.15
CA PRO A 6 0.27 16.55 -39.58
C PRO A 6 0.32 16.05 -38.14
N THR A 7 1.31 15.22 -37.83
CA THR A 7 1.72 14.95 -36.46
C THR A 7 2.24 16.25 -35.85
N SER A 8 1.41 16.91 -35.04
CA SER A 8 1.81 18.08 -34.28
C SER A 8 2.93 17.69 -33.30
N VAL A 9 4.12 18.23 -33.49
CA VAL A 9 5.19 18.19 -32.49
C VAL A 9 4.66 18.87 -31.23
N PRO A 10 4.70 18.24 -30.04
CA PRO A 10 4.20 18.86 -28.81
C PRO A 10 4.95 20.18 -28.56
N ALA A 11 4.20 21.23 -28.22
CA ALA A 11 4.78 22.54 -27.91
C ALA A 11 5.90 22.43 -26.86
N PRO A 12 7.00 23.20 -27.00
CA PRO A 12 8.02 23.31 -25.95
C PRO A 12 7.35 23.72 -24.63
N GLY A 13 7.33 22.82 -23.64
CA GLY A 13 6.68 23.03 -22.35
C GLY A 13 5.52 22.08 -22.00
N ALA A 14 5.07 21.23 -22.92
CA ALA A 14 4.04 20.25 -22.60
C ALA A 14 4.54 19.17 -21.60
N ILE A 15 3.83 19.05 -20.46
CA ILE A 15 4.10 18.05 -19.43
C ILE A 15 4.05 16.64 -20.05
N ARG A 16 5.14 15.89 -19.92
CA ARG A 16 5.17 14.49 -20.37
C ARG A 16 4.33 13.65 -19.42
N ARG A 17 3.30 12.97 -19.92
CA ARG A 17 2.47 12.04 -19.12
C ARG A 17 2.78 10.59 -19.49
N ALA A 18 2.64 9.70 -18.52
CA ALA A 18 2.73 8.27 -18.78
C ALA A 18 1.48 7.82 -19.54
N THR A 19 1.66 6.96 -20.54
CA THR A 19 0.51 6.31 -21.19
C THR A 19 -0.09 5.24 -20.27
N PRO A 20 -1.35 4.83 -20.47
CA PRO A 20 -1.93 3.71 -19.72
C PRO A 20 -1.07 2.45 -19.81
N GLY A 21 -0.51 2.14 -20.99
CA GLY A 21 0.41 1.01 -21.17
C GLY A 21 1.69 1.14 -20.35
N GLN A 22 2.27 2.34 -20.24
CA GLN A 22 3.46 2.56 -19.41
C GLN A 22 3.16 2.36 -17.92
N ASN A 23 2.00 2.82 -17.45
CA ASN A 23 1.55 2.56 -16.08
C ASN A 23 1.35 1.06 -15.83
N LEU A 24 0.75 0.32 -16.77
CA LEU A 24 0.55 -1.13 -16.64
C LEU A 24 1.87 -1.90 -16.59
N ILE A 25 2.86 -1.54 -17.43
CA ILE A 25 4.19 -2.17 -17.39
C ILE A 25 4.86 -1.90 -16.03
N THR A 26 4.83 -0.65 -15.55
CA THR A 26 5.37 -0.33 -14.22
C THR A 26 4.68 -1.10 -13.11
N LEU A 27 3.36 -1.26 -13.17
CA LEU A 27 2.61 -2.05 -12.20
C LEU A 27 2.98 -3.53 -12.25
N ALA A 28 3.09 -4.13 -13.44
CA ALA A 28 3.48 -5.52 -13.57
C ALA A 28 4.88 -5.79 -12.97
N LEU A 29 5.84 -4.92 -13.27
CA LEU A 29 7.19 -5.01 -12.73
C LEU A 29 7.25 -4.70 -11.23
N GLY A 30 6.44 -3.75 -10.75
CA GLY A 30 6.29 -3.48 -9.32
C GLY A 30 5.66 -4.64 -8.55
N TRP A 31 4.71 -5.36 -9.15
CA TRP A 31 4.13 -6.57 -8.57
C TRP A 31 5.07 -7.77 -8.62
N TRP A 32 6.00 -7.84 -9.57
CA TRP A 32 7.13 -8.78 -9.49
C TRP A 32 7.98 -8.47 -8.25
N LEU A 33 8.46 -7.22 -8.11
CA LEU A 33 9.20 -6.79 -6.90
C LEU A 33 8.44 -7.11 -5.61
N THR A 34 7.14 -6.82 -5.57
CA THR A 34 6.27 -7.08 -4.42
C THR A 34 6.14 -8.58 -4.14
N THR A 35 5.89 -9.40 -5.15
CA THR A 35 5.83 -10.86 -4.96
C THR A 35 7.17 -11.41 -4.45
N GLY A 36 8.28 -10.90 -5.00
CA GLY A 36 9.63 -11.30 -4.58
C GLY A 36 9.88 -11.05 -3.10
N ILE A 37 9.54 -9.87 -2.56
CA ILE A 37 9.76 -9.58 -1.14
C ILE A 37 8.89 -10.44 -0.22
N PHE A 38 7.65 -10.77 -0.60
CA PHE A 38 6.80 -11.64 0.21
C PHE A 38 7.31 -13.09 0.23
N VAL A 39 7.83 -13.55 -0.89
CA VAL A 39 8.47 -14.86 -1.01
C VAL A 39 9.78 -14.92 -0.21
N ASP A 40 10.52 -13.82 -0.18
CA ASP A 40 11.74 -13.66 0.61
C ASP A 40 11.46 -13.56 2.12
N GLY A 41 10.49 -12.75 2.52
CA GLY A 41 10.01 -12.71 3.90
C GLY A 41 9.45 -14.04 4.38
N TRP A 42 8.81 -14.83 3.51
CA TRP A 42 8.41 -16.19 3.86
C TRP A 42 9.63 -17.06 4.22
N ALA A 43 10.69 -16.97 3.44
CA ALA A 43 11.93 -17.71 3.71
C ALA A 43 12.56 -17.28 5.03
N HIS A 44 12.63 -15.97 5.31
CA HIS A 44 13.12 -15.46 6.60
C HIS A 44 12.27 -15.94 7.79
N ASN A 45 10.94 -15.97 7.68
CA ASN A 45 10.06 -16.49 8.74
C ASN A 45 10.15 -18.01 8.88
N ARG A 46 10.37 -18.75 7.78
CA ARG A 46 10.37 -20.23 7.77
C ARG A 46 11.70 -20.84 8.18
N TYR A 47 12.81 -20.23 7.77
CA TYR A 47 14.17 -20.75 7.93
C TYR A 47 14.97 -19.96 8.97
N GLY A 48 14.68 -18.67 9.18
CA GLY A 48 15.27 -17.86 10.24
C GLY A 48 16.80 -17.94 10.26
N GLU A 49 17.34 -18.34 11.42
CA GLU A 49 18.78 -18.51 11.67
C GLU A 49 19.49 -19.50 10.73
N SER A 50 18.75 -20.39 10.03
CA SER A 50 19.37 -21.34 9.09
C SER A 50 19.71 -20.73 7.73
N LEU A 51 19.40 -19.44 7.50
CA LEU A 51 19.88 -18.71 6.34
C LEU A 51 21.29 -18.20 6.64
N GLU A 52 22.29 -18.78 5.97
CA GLU A 52 23.71 -18.48 6.21
C GLU A 52 24.33 -17.56 5.16
N THR A 53 23.59 -17.22 4.09
CA THR A 53 24.12 -16.40 2.99
C THR A 53 23.05 -15.49 2.40
N PHE A 54 23.50 -14.33 1.91
CA PHE A 54 22.69 -13.40 1.13
C PHE A 54 22.23 -14.00 -0.21
N PHE A 55 23.04 -14.85 -0.85
CA PHE A 55 22.74 -15.35 -2.18
C PHE A 55 21.76 -16.53 -2.12
N THR A 56 20.47 -16.21 -1.96
CA THR A 56 19.38 -17.20 -1.93
C THR A 56 18.51 -17.08 -3.19
N PRO A 57 17.75 -18.14 -3.56
CA PRO A 57 16.78 -18.05 -4.63
C PRO A 57 15.69 -16.99 -4.39
N TRP A 58 15.36 -16.72 -3.13
CA TRP A 58 14.32 -15.76 -2.76
C TRP A 58 14.79 -14.31 -2.90
N HIS A 59 16.01 -14.01 -2.44
CA HIS A 59 16.68 -12.74 -2.75
C HIS A 59 16.84 -12.56 -4.26
N ALA A 60 17.22 -13.61 -5.00
CA ALA A 60 17.31 -13.53 -6.46
C ALA A 60 15.97 -13.14 -7.11
N LEU A 61 14.84 -13.65 -6.63
CA LEU A 61 13.51 -13.26 -7.10
C LEU A 61 13.19 -11.79 -6.76
N PHE A 62 13.48 -11.36 -5.53
CA PHE A 62 13.27 -9.98 -5.07
C PHE A 62 14.10 -8.97 -5.86
N TYR A 63 15.41 -9.18 -5.94
CA TYR A 63 16.34 -8.30 -6.63
C TYR A 63 16.19 -8.34 -8.16
N SER A 64 15.77 -9.46 -8.75
CA SER A 64 15.43 -9.48 -10.19
C SER A 64 14.19 -8.64 -10.50
N GLY A 65 13.18 -8.65 -9.63
CA GLY A 65 12.02 -7.75 -9.72
C GLY A 65 12.44 -6.28 -9.64
N PHE A 66 13.37 -5.96 -8.73
CA PHE A 66 13.96 -4.61 -8.64
C PHE A 66 14.69 -4.23 -9.94
N LEU A 67 15.60 -5.07 -10.43
CA LEU A 67 16.36 -4.80 -11.65
C LEU A 67 15.44 -4.56 -12.85
N ALA A 68 14.36 -5.34 -12.97
CA ALA A 68 13.38 -5.19 -14.04
C ALA A 68 12.69 -3.82 -13.98
N VAL A 69 12.17 -3.41 -12.81
CA VAL A 69 11.51 -2.10 -12.67
C VAL A 69 12.50 -0.94 -12.78
N ALA A 70 13.73 -1.09 -12.28
CA ALA A 70 14.79 -0.10 -12.39
C ALA A 70 15.19 0.13 -13.86
N ALA A 71 15.39 -0.94 -14.63
CA ALA A 71 15.69 -0.86 -16.06
C ALA A 71 14.56 -0.18 -16.83
N TRP A 72 13.30 -0.48 -16.49
CA TRP A 72 12.14 0.16 -17.09
C TRP A 72 12.06 1.66 -16.78
N VAL A 73 12.25 2.06 -15.53
CA VAL A 73 12.25 3.47 -15.10
C VAL A 73 13.40 4.22 -15.77
N LEU A 74 14.59 3.63 -15.83
CA LEU A 74 15.73 4.20 -16.54
C LEU A 74 15.43 4.38 -18.03
N TRP A 75 14.82 3.37 -18.67
CA TRP A 75 14.39 3.47 -20.06
C TRP A 75 13.40 4.63 -20.26
N LEU A 76 12.41 4.80 -19.38
CA LEU A 76 11.50 5.95 -19.44
C LEU A 76 12.26 7.27 -19.37
N GLY A 77 13.26 7.39 -18.49
CA GLY A 77 14.14 8.55 -18.38
C GLY A 77 14.93 8.82 -19.65
N ILE A 78 15.56 7.78 -20.24
CA ILE A 78 16.32 7.85 -21.49
C ILE A 78 15.44 8.34 -22.64
N GLN A 79 14.21 7.84 -22.76
CA GLN A 79 13.26 8.33 -23.77
C GLN A 79 12.97 9.83 -23.60
N GLY A 80 12.94 10.32 -22.35
CA GLY A 80 12.76 11.74 -22.06
C GLY A 80 13.97 12.57 -22.49
N TRP A 81 15.17 12.11 -22.17
CA TRP A 81 16.42 12.76 -22.57
C TRP A 81 16.57 12.82 -24.08
N ARG A 82 16.22 11.75 -24.80
CA ARG A 82 16.22 11.73 -26.28
C ARG A 82 15.28 12.77 -26.90
N THR A 83 14.28 13.23 -26.16
CA THR A 83 13.38 14.32 -26.56
C THR A 83 13.83 15.71 -26.09
N GLY A 84 15.07 15.85 -25.59
CA GLY A 84 15.64 17.12 -25.13
C GLY A 84 15.29 17.51 -23.69
N ARG A 85 14.51 16.69 -22.96
CA ARG A 85 14.14 16.96 -21.57
C ARG A 85 15.31 16.63 -20.63
N ARG A 86 15.43 17.33 -19.49
CA ARG A 86 16.53 17.17 -18.52
C ARG A 86 16.02 17.08 -17.08
N GLY A 87 16.85 16.57 -16.17
CA GLY A 87 16.49 16.38 -14.76
C GLY A 87 15.20 15.57 -14.60
N PHE A 88 14.36 15.94 -13.62
CA PHE A 88 13.07 15.28 -13.40
C PHE A 88 12.08 15.43 -14.56
N ALA A 89 12.21 16.46 -15.39
CA ALA A 89 11.35 16.63 -16.57
C ALA A 89 11.57 15.52 -17.61
N ALA A 90 12.68 14.77 -17.52
CA ALA A 90 12.89 13.58 -18.34
C ALA A 90 11.86 12.49 -18.07
N PHE A 91 11.39 12.34 -16.83
CA PHE A 91 10.45 11.30 -16.46
C PHE A 91 9.01 11.74 -16.73
N PRO A 92 8.08 10.80 -16.97
CA PRO A 92 6.66 11.13 -16.99
C PRO A 92 6.19 11.75 -15.67
N GLU A 93 5.17 12.60 -15.72
CA GLU A 93 4.55 13.17 -14.55
C GLU A 93 4.06 12.05 -13.60
N GLY A 94 4.46 12.14 -12.34
CA GLY A 94 4.23 11.10 -11.32
C GLY A 94 5.38 10.11 -11.14
N TYR A 95 6.31 9.99 -12.09
CA TYR A 95 7.45 9.06 -12.01
C TYR A 95 8.71 9.65 -11.36
N HIS A 96 8.65 10.88 -10.84
CA HIS A 96 9.76 11.47 -10.08
C HIS A 96 10.08 10.66 -8.81
N LEU A 97 9.07 10.09 -8.15
CA LEU A 97 9.28 9.21 -7.01
C LEU A 97 10.01 7.93 -7.41
N ALA A 98 9.65 7.29 -8.53
CA ALA A 98 10.40 6.14 -9.02
C ALA A 98 11.84 6.51 -9.44
N ALA A 99 12.04 7.68 -10.04
CA ALA A 99 13.36 8.17 -10.41
C ALA A 99 14.30 8.37 -9.20
N LEU A 100 13.74 8.76 -8.04
CA LEU A 100 14.47 8.81 -6.76
C LEU A 100 14.52 7.46 -6.05
N GLY A 101 13.45 6.67 -6.13
CA GLY A 101 13.31 5.40 -5.45
C GLY A 101 14.28 4.35 -5.97
N VAL A 102 14.56 4.33 -7.28
CA VAL A 102 15.54 3.42 -7.89
C VAL A 102 16.94 3.57 -7.28
N PRO A 103 17.58 4.76 -7.24
CA PRO A 103 18.89 4.90 -6.61
C PRO A 103 18.85 4.69 -5.09
N ILE A 104 17.78 5.11 -4.39
CA ILE A 104 17.63 4.85 -2.95
C ILE A 104 17.61 3.34 -2.67
N PHE A 105 16.81 2.58 -3.41
CA PHE A 105 16.76 1.12 -3.31
C PHE A 105 18.11 0.50 -3.68
N GLY A 106 18.74 0.96 -4.76
CA GLY A 106 20.05 0.44 -5.18
C GLY A 106 21.13 0.62 -4.12
N ILE A 107 21.17 1.78 -3.45
CA ILE A 107 22.05 2.03 -2.30
C ILE A 107 21.65 1.12 -1.13
N GLY A 108 20.37 1.00 -0.84
CA GLY A 108 19.83 0.07 0.16
C GLY A 108 20.32 -1.36 -0.07
N GLY A 109 20.24 -1.87 -1.29
CA GLY A 109 20.62 -3.25 -1.62
C GLY A 109 22.13 -3.51 -1.61
N ILE A 110 22.95 -2.54 -2.00
CA ILE A 110 24.41 -2.63 -1.79
C ILE A 110 24.72 -2.64 -0.29
N GLY A 111 24.04 -1.77 0.46
CA GLY A 111 24.12 -1.72 1.91
C GLY A 111 23.73 -3.06 2.54
N ASP A 112 22.64 -3.65 2.07
CA ASP A 112 22.07 -4.91 2.54
C ASP A 112 23.05 -6.08 2.38
N LEU A 113 23.58 -6.27 1.17
CA LEU A 113 24.65 -7.23 0.91
C LEU A 113 25.86 -7.01 1.84
N THR A 114 26.27 -5.76 2.00
CA THR A 114 27.42 -5.40 2.85
C THR A 114 27.12 -5.71 4.31
N TRP A 115 25.91 -5.40 4.78
CA TRP A 115 25.46 -5.61 6.14
C TRP A 115 25.45 -7.09 6.49
N HIS A 116 24.86 -7.91 5.61
CA HIS A 116 24.87 -9.37 5.75
C HIS A 116 26.27 -9.98 5.75
N THR A 117 27.22 -9.36 5.04
CA THR A 117 28.62 -9.83 5.01
C THR A 117 29.39 -9.46 6.29
N VAL A 118 29.11 -8.31 6.90
CA VAL A 118 29.87 -7.77 8.04
C VAL A 118 29.24 -8.14 9.39
N PHE A 119 27.92 -8.07 9.50
CA PHE A 119 27.17 -8.23 10.75
C PHE A 119 26.36 -9.53 10.81
N GLY A 120 26.26 -10.27 9.70
CA GLY A 120 25.42 -11.47 9.59
C GLY A 120 23.98 -11.15 9.19
N ILE A 121 23.14 -12.19 9.16
CA ILE A 121 21.73 -12.08 8.78
C ILE A 121 20.87 -11.82 10.02
N GLU A 122 20.14 -10.71 10.02
CA GLU A 122 19.24 -10.34 11.10
C GLU A 122 18.04 -11.31 11.19
N VAL A 123 17.54 -11.50 12.40
CA VAL A 123 16.45 -12.46 12.69
C VAL A 123 15.27 -11.74 13.33
N GLY A 124 14.06 -12.15 12.96
CA GLY A 124 12.82 -11.63 13.54
C GLY A 124 12.60 -10.14 13.24
N ILE A 125 12.32 -9.35 14.29
CA ILE A 125 11.97 -7.92 14.14
C ILE A 125 13.18 -7.09 13.66
N GLU A 126 14.39 -7.49 14.02
CA GLU A 126 15.61 -6.76 13.64
C GLU A 126 15.79 -6.67 12.13
N ALA A 127 15.44 -7.74 11.40
CA ALA A 127 15.47 -7.75 9.94
C ALA A 127 14.56 -6.67 9.32
N LEU A 128 13.41 -6.36 9.95
CA LEU A 128 12.52 -5.32 9.45
C LEU A 128 13.04 -3.90 9.76
N LEU A 129 13.78 -3.73 10.85
CA LEU A 129 14.16 -2.41 11.36
C LEU A 129 15.62 -2.04 11.07
N SER A 130 16.37 -2.91 10.38
CA SER A 130 17.76 -2.61 10.06
C SER A 130 17.86 -1.47 9.04
N PRO A 131 18.93 -0.63 9.10
CA PRO A 131 19.04 0.56 8.26
C PRO A 131 18.95 0.27 6.76
N THR A 132 19.44 -0.88 6.31
CA THR A 132 19.44 -1.29 4.90
C THR A 132 18.03 -1.62 4.42
N HIS A 133 17.27 -2.40 5.21
CA HIS A 133 15.88 -2.73 4.95
C HIS A 133 14.98 -1.49 4.95
N LEU A 134 15.24 -0.51 5.83
CA LEU A 134 14.51 0.76 5.82
C LEU A 134 14.79 1.58 4.54
N LEU A 135 16.02 1.57 4.02
CA LEU A 135 16.34 2.19 2.73
C LEU A 135 15.70 1.46 1.55
N LEU A 136 15.75 0.12 1.54
CA LEU A 136 15.07 -0.72 0.56
C LEU A 136 13.56 -0.44 0.55
N PHE A 137 12.94 -0.39 1.72
CA PHE A 137 11.53 -0.04 1.89
C PHE A 137 11.22 1.35 1.33
N ALA A 138 12.00 2.38 1.69
CA ALA A 138 11.79 3.75 1.22
C ALA A 138 11.91 3.85 -0.32
N GLY A 139 12.91 3.16 -0.90
CA GLY A 139 13.12 3.11 -2.33
C GLY A 139 11.99 2.38 -3.06
N ALA A 140 11.60 1.20 -2.57
CA ALA A 140 10.51 0.41 -3.14
C ALA A 140 9.17 1.13 -3.04
N ALA A 141 8.83 1.70 -1.88
CA ALA A 141 7.61 2.48 -1.71
C ALA A 141 7.56 3.66 -2.70
N SER A 142 8.68 4.35 -2.90
CA SER A 142 8.76 5.44 -3.89
C SER A 142 8.54 4.97 -5.32
N ILE A 143 9.06 3.79 -5.69
CA ILE A 143 8.83 3.16 -7.00
C ILE A 143 7.36 2.76 -7.16
N LEU A 144 6.81 2.03 -6.17
CA LEU A 144 5.45 1.50 -6.19
C LEU A 144 4.39 2.60 -6.18
N ALA A 145 4.70 3.78 -5.63
CA ALA A 145 3.81 4.95 -5.64
C ALA A 145 3.69 5.64 -7.00
N ALA A 146 4.63 5.43 -7.93
CA ALA A 146 4.68 6.21 -9.18
C ALA A 146 3.40 6.09 -10.04
N PRO A 147 2.79 4.89 -10.25
CA PRO A 147 1.54 4.78 -10.99
C PRO A 147 0.36 5.46 -10.27
N LEU A 148 0.32 5.42 -8.93
CA LEU A 148 -0.68 6.16 -8.14
C LEU A 148 -0.54 7.67 -8.34
N VAL A 149 0.67 8.23 -8.26
CA VAL A 149 0.88 9.67 -8.46
C VAL A 149 0.60 10.08 -9.91
N SER A 150 0.97 9.25 -10.88
CA SER A 150 0.65 9.41 -12.31
C SER A 150 -0.87 9.48 -12.54
N ALA A 151 -1.62 8.52 -11.99
CA ALA A 151 -3.07 8.49 -12.06
C ALA A 151 -3.71 9.70 -11.33
N TRP A 152 -3.20 10.06 -10.16
CA TRP A 152 -3.69 11.19 -9.36
C TRP A 152 -3.65 12.51 -10.13
N ARG A 153 -2.56 12.74 -10.86
CA ARG A 153 -2.30 13.97 -11.64
C ARG A 153 -2.95 13.95 -13.02
N THR A 154 -3.59 12.86 -13.42
CA THR A 154 -4.31 12.77 -14.69
C THR A 154 -5.59 13.62 -14.62
N PRO A 155 -5.84 14.56 -15.58
CA PRO A 155 -6.97 15.48 -15.54
C PRO A 155 -8.26 14.76 -15.93
N THR A 156 -8.85 14.07 -14.96
CA THR A 156 -10.11 13.32 -15.10
C THR A 156 -11.06 13.66 -13.96
N PRO A 157 -12.38 13.58 -14.16
CA PRO A 157 -13.34 13.64 -13.07
C PRO A 157 -13.06 12.60 -11.97
N ARG A 158 -13.76 12.71 -10.84
CA ARG A 158 -13.65 11.70 -9.75
C ARG A 158 -14.06 10.30 -10.23
N ALA A 159 -15.13 10.21 -11.02
CA ALA A 159 -15.47 9.00 -11.76
C ALA A 159 -14.52 8.87 -12.96
N ALA A 160 -13.28 8.47 -12.68
CA ALA A 160 -12.23 8.36 -13.69
C ALA A 160 -12.41 7.09 -14.53
N PRO A 161 -11.93 7.07 -15.79
CA PRO A 161 -11.89 5.85 -16.59
C PRO A 161 -11.14 4.72 -15.89
N ALA A 162 -11.50 3.47 -16.20
CA ALA A 162 -10.90 2.27 -15.62
C ALA A 162 -9.37 2.26 -15.73
N GLY A 163 -8.82 2.71 -16.87
CA GLY A 163 -7.38 2.82 -17.12
C GLY A 163 -6.64 3.89 -16.31
N VAL A 164 -7.34 4.65 -15.45
CA VAL A 164 -6.77 5.59 -14.47
C VAL A 164 -7.06 5.12 -13.06
N ALA A 165 -8.31 4.72 -12.78
CA ALA A 165 -8.73 4.30 -11.44
C ALA A 165 -8.05 2.99 -11.00
N TRP A 166 -8.02 1.96 -11.84
CA TRP A 166 -7.43 0.67 -11.47
C TRP A 166 -5.91 0.71 -11.29
N PRO A 167 -5.13 1.45 -12.13
CA PRO A 167 -3.72 1.67 -11.83
C PRO A 167 -3.46 2.31 -10.47
N ALA A 168 -4.29 3.27 -10.06
CA ALA A 168 -4.21 3.87 -8.72
C ALA A 168 -4.51 2.85 -7.61
N VAL A 169 -5.55 2.03 -7.79
CA VAL A 169 -5.94 0.97 -6.84
C VAL A 169 -4.84 -0.08 -6.71
N LEU A 170 -4.28 -0.56 -7.82
CA LEU A 170 -3.23 -1.60 -7.82
C LEU A 170 -1.93 -1.08 -7.21
N SER A 171 -1.54 0.17 -7.51
CA SER A 171 -0.37 0.82 -6.90
C SER A 171 -0.57 1.06 -5.40
N ALA A 172 -1.75 1.52 -4.98
CA ALA A 172 -2.08 1.65 -3.57
C ALA A 172 -2.14 0.30 -2.84
N THR A 173 -2.55 -0.77 -3.54
CA THR A 173 -2.54 -2.13 -2.98
C THR A 173 -1.11 -2.64 -2.78
N ALA A 174 -0.21 -2.42 -3.75
CA ALA A 174 1.20 -2.78 -3.60
C ALA A 174 1.85 -2.01 -2.44
N LEU A 175 1.55 -0.71 -2.29
CA LEU A 175 2.00 0.09 -1.14
C LEU A 175 1.43 -0.41 0.19
N LEU A 176 0.14 -0.75 0.23
CA LEU A 176 -0.50 -1.36 1.40
C LEU A 176 0.22 -2.66 1.79
N SER A 177 0.54 -3.50 0.81
CA SER A 177 1.28 -4.75 1.01
C SER A 177 2.69 -4.53 1.53
N PHE A 178 3.43 -3.58 0.98
CA PHE A 178 4.75 -3.21 1.48
C PHE A 178 4.70 -2.67 2.92
N VAL A 179 3.73 -1.79 3.23
CA VAL A 179 3.55 -1.26 4.59
C VAL A 179 3.15 -2.36 5.56
N SER A 180 2.25 -3.27 5.16
CA SER A 180 1.82 -4.41 5.98
C SER A 180 2.97 -5.37 6.25
N PHE A 181 3.81 -5.64 5.25
CA PHE A 181 5.04 -6.43 5.39
C PHE A 181 5.97 -5.84 6.45
N MET A 182 6.30 -4.55 6.35
CA MET A 182 7.20 -3.91 7.33
C MET A 182 6.63 -3.87 8.74
N HIS A 183 5.30 -3.88 8.87
CA HIS A 183 4.61 -3.90 10.15
C HIS A 183 4.12 -5.30 10.53
N MET A 184 4.67 -6.37 9.93
CA MET A 184 4.18 -7.73 10.17
C MET A 184 4.24 -8.14 11.66
N TYR A 185 5.20 -7.59 12.41
CA TYR A 185 5.36 -7.77 13.85
C TYR A 185 4.22 -7.16 14.71
N LEU A 186 3.36 -6.32 14.13
CA LEU A 186 2.16 -5.74 14.73
C LEU A 186 0.89 -6.11 13.96
N TRP A 187 0.96 -7.08 13.05
CA TRP A 187 -0.17 -7.43 12.20
C TRP A 187 -1.28 -8.11 13.00
N GLY A 188 -2.31 -7.34 13.35
CA GLY A 188 -3.40 -7.77 14.24
C GLY A 188 -4.34 -8.83 13.65
N LEU A 189 -4.07 -9.29 12.43
CA LEU A 189 -4.78 -10.40 11.77
C LEU A 189 -3.92 -11.68 11.70
N LEU A 190 -2.75 -11.70 12.36
CA LEU A 190 -1.85 -12.85 12.44
C LEU A 190 -2.38 -13.89 13.42
N ASP A 191 -2.50 -13.53 14.69
CA ASP A 191 -2.91 -14.42 15.78
C ASP A 191 -4.21 -13.96 16.43
N ALA A 192 -4.99 -14.93 16.93
CA ALA A 192 -6.18 -14.62 17.71
C ALA A 192 -5.77 -13.98 19.06
N PRO A 193 -6.20 -12.74 19.35
CA PRO A 193 -5.83 -12.06 20.60
C PRO A 193 -6.42 -12.80 21.80
N GLN A 194 -5.63 -12.98 22.85
CA GLN A 194 -6.02 -13.81 24.00
C GLN A 194 -6.38 -12.99 25.24
N GLY A 195 -5.98 -11.72 25.34
CA GLY A 195 -6.29 -10.92 26.54
C GLY A 195 -5.56 -11.38 27.80
N LEU A 196 -4.40 -12.04 27.66
CA LEU A 196 -3.68 -12.66 28.78
C LEU A 196 -2.73 -11.65 29.44
N GLY A 197 -3.20 -11.04 30.53
CA GLY A 197 -2.40 -10.07 31.28
C GLY A 197 -2.16 -8.75 30.53
N TYR A 198 -1.68 -7.74 31.24
CA TYR A 198 -1.67 -6.38 30.70
C TYR A 198 -0.72 -6.19 29.51
N VAL A 199 0.50 -6.72 29.58
CA VAL A 199 1.54 -6.47 28.56
C VAL A 199 1.15 -7.05 27.20
N GLN A 200 0.73 -8.32 27.17
CA GLN A 200 0.31 -8.98 25.94
C GLN A 200 -0.97 -8.34 25.39
N THR A 201 -2.00 -8.15 26.24
CA THR A 201 -3.26 -7.51 25.81
C THR A 201 -3.00 -6.13 25.21
N ARG A 202 -2.14 -5.31 25.84
CA ARG A 202 -1.76 -3.99 25.31
C ARG A 202 -1.13 -4.10 23.91
N GLY A 203 -0.26 -5.08 23.70
CA GLY A 203 0.38 -5.35 22.40
C GLY A 203 -0.63 -5.79 21.34
N GLU A 204 -1.51 -6.73 21.66
CA GLU A 204 -2.57 -7.23 20.80
C GLU A 204 -3.51 -6.10 20.35
N LEU A 205 -4.02 -5.30 21.31
CA LEU A 205 -4.90 -4.18 21.01
C LEU A 205 -4.17 -3.08 20.20
N GLY A 206 -2.90 -2.83 20.51
CA GLY A 206 -2.05 -1.92 19.74
C GLY A 206 -1.89 -2.37 18.28
N GLY A 207 -1.60 -3.64 18.06
CA GLY A 207 -1.48 -4.24 16.73
C GLY A 207 -2.78 -4.15 15.92
N ILE A 208 -3.93 -4.40 16.57
CA ILE A 208 -5.26 -4.21 15.97
C ILE A 208 -5.45 -2.77 15.49
N LEU A 209 -5.19 -1.78 16.34
CA LEU A 209 -5.38 -0.37 16.00
C LEU A 209 -4.44 0.08 14.87
N VAL A 210 -3.17 -0.31 14.91
CA VAL A 210 -2.20 0.00 13.85
C VAL A 210 -2.61 -0.65 12.53
N THR A 211 -3.00 -1.93 12.56
CA THR A 211 -3.48 -2.66 11.38
C THR A 211 -4.73 -2.00 10.79
N ALA A 212 -5.66 -1.56 11.64
CA ALA A 212 -6.85 -0.82 11.20
C ALA A 212 -6.51 0.47 10.44
N LEU A 213 -5.54 1.25 10.96
CA LEU A 213 -5.11 2.48 10.33
C LEU A 213 -4.39 2.21 8.99
N ILE A 214 -3.53 1.18 8.94
CA ILE A 214 -2.83 0.75 7.72
C ILE A 214 -3.84 0.36 6.63
N LEU A 215 -4.88 -0.41 6.97
CA LEU A 215 -5.93 -0.82 6.04
C LEU A 215 -6.85 0.33 5.63
N ALA A 216 -7.13 1.28 6.53
CA ALA A 216 -8.06 2.38 6.25
C ALA A 216 -7.42 3.51 5.42
N ALA A 217 -6.15 3.83 5.67
CA ALA A 217 -5.44 4.96 5.06
C ALA A 217 -5.49 5.00 3.52
N PRO A 218 -5.15 3.95 2.76
CA PRO A 218 -5.15 4.00 1.30
C PRO A 218 -6.56 4.16 0.73
N VAL A 219 -7.57 3.53 1.35
CA VAL A 219 -8.98 3.66 0.92
C VAL A 219 -9.45 5.11 1.05
N LEU A 220 -9.24 5.71 2.23
CA LEU A 220 -9.63 7.09 2.50
C LEU A 220 -8.85 8.09 1.62
N LEU A 221 -7.54 7.87 1.43
CA LEU A 221 -6.73 8.69 0.54
C LEU A 221 -7.27 8.66 -0.90
N LEU A 222 -7.58 7.48 -1.44
CA LEU A 222 -8.13 7.37 -2.79
C LEU A 222 -9.50 8.01 -2.93
N LEU A 223 -10.36 7.92 -1.91
CA LEU A 223 -11.66 8.61 -1.88
C LEU A 223 -11.52 10.14 -1.95
N ARG A 224 -10.37 10.72 -1.62
CA ARG A 224 -10.14 12.15 -1.84
C ARG A 224 -10.10 12.53 -3.32
N ARG A 225 -9.62 11.66 -4.19
CA ARG A 225 -9.43 11.93 -5.63
C ARG A 225 -10.41 11.21 -6.55
N PHE A 226 -10.82 10.00 -6.18
CA PHE A 226 -11.57 9.10 -7.04
C PHE A 226 -12.92 8.72 -6.42
N ARG A 227 -13.86 8.36 -7.29
CA ARG A 227 -14.95 7.46 -6.95
C ARG A 227 -14.44 6.05 -7.22
N LEU A 228 -14.15 5.30 -6.16
CA LEU A 228 -13.59 3.96 -6.29
C LEU A 228 -14.55 3.04 -7.06
N PRO A 229 -14.04 2.22 -8.01
CA PRO A 229 -14.85 1.19 -8.65
C PRO A 229 -15.20 0.10 -7.63
N PHE A 230 -16.35 -0.56 -7.81
CA PHE A 230 -16.71 -1.72 -7.01
C PHE A 230 -15.64 -2.82 -7.15
N GLY A 231 -15.28 -3.44 -6.04
CA GLY A 231 -14.20 -4.43 -5.97
C GLY A 231 -12.82 -3.83 -5.64
N ALA A 232 -12.69 -2.49 -5.58
CA ALA A 232 -11.41 -1.86 -5.26
C ALA A 232 -10.94 -2.20 -3.84
N VAL A 233 -11.84 -2.13 -2.84
CA VAL A 233 -11.47 -2.46 -1.46
C VAL A 233 -11.35 -3.97 -1.28
N THR A 234 -12.22 -4.75 -1.94
CA THR A 234 -12.08 -6.22 -1.99
C THR A 234 -10.72 -6.66 -2.51
N LEU A 235 -10.22 -6.04 -3.59
CA LEU A 235 -8.88 -6.33 -4.11
C LEU A 235 -7.81 -5.92 -3.11
N MET A 236 -7.89 -4.71 -2.54
CA MET A 236 -6.90 -4.22 -1.58
C MET A 236 -6.77 -5.14 -0.38
N TYR A 237 -7.90 -5.50 0.24
CA TYR A 237 -7.95 -6.29 1.46
C TYR A 237 -7.63 -7.74 1.17
N GLY A 238 -8.27 -8.32 0.15
CA GLY A 238 -8.05 -9.70 -0.25
C GLY A 238 -6.60 -9.98 -0.64
N LEU A 239 -6.06 -9.23 -1.61
CA LEU A 239 -4.71 -9.48 -2.12
C LEU A 239 -3.64 -9.25 -1.04
N ASN A 240 -3.75 -8.15 -0.28
CA ASN A 240 -2.85 -7.88 0.83
C ASN A 240 -2.85 -9.01 1.86
N THR A 241 -4.03 -9.43 2.31
CA THR A 241 -4.16 -10.47 3.33
C THR A 241 -3.72 -11.83 2.81
N VAL A 242 -3.98 -12.17 1.54
CA VAL A 242 -3.45 -13.39 0.92
C VAL A 242 -1.93 -13.40 0.97
N LEU A 243 -1.27 -12.31 0.57
CA LEU A 243 0.19 -12.21 0.60
C LEU A 243 0.74 -12.34 2.02
N MET A 244 0.17 -11.62 2.99
CA MET A 244 0.55 -11.71 4.41
C MET A 244 0.36 -13.12 4.97
N THR A 245 -0.74 -13.78 4.63
CA THR A 245 -1.07 -15.13 5.14
C THR A 245 -0.16 -16.19 4.52
N LEU A 246 0.09 -16.14 3.21
CA LEU A 246 1.03 -17.05 2.55
C LEU A 246 2.45 -16.91 3.11
N MET A 247 2.84 -15.69 3.50
CA MET A 247 4.14 -15.43 4.09
C MET A 247 4.27 -15.93 5.53
N LEU A 248 3.28 -15.64 6.38
CA LEU A 248 3.38 -15.84 7.83
C LEU A 248 2.82 -17.19 8.29
N VAL A 249 1.71 -17.62 7.72
CA VAL A 249 0.94 -18.81 8.14
C VAL A 249 0.40 -19.57 6.91
N PRO A 250 1.28 -20.11 6.05
CA PRO A 250 0.87 -20.76 4.81
C PRO A 250 -0.08 -21.93 5.08
N GLY A 251 -1.18 -21.99 4.33
CA GLY A 251 -2.24 -22.99 4.46
C GLY A 251 -3.46 -22.53 5.25
N GLU A 252 -3.37 -21.41 5.97
CA GLU A 252 -4.51 -20.78 6.61
C GLU A 252 -5.33 -19.97 5.59
N TRP A 253 -6.66 -20.12 5.58
CA TRP A 253 -7.54 -19.46 4.61
C TRP A 253 -8.70 -18.68 5.23
N ARG A 254 -8.94 -18.82 6.54
CA ARG A 254 -10.09 -18.18 7.19
C ARG A 254 -9.97 -16.66 7.16
N VAL A 255 -8.78 -16.13 7.45
CA VAL A 255 -8.52 -14.68 7.45
C VAL A 255 -8.58 -14.09 6.02
N PRO A 256 -7.93 -14.68 4.98
CA PRO A 256 -8.14 -14.26 3.59
C PRO A 256 -9.61 -14.23 3.15
N LEU A 257 -10.38 -15.28 3.46
CA LEU A 257 -11.81 -15.35 3.10
C LEU A 257 -12.64 -14.29 3.84
N LEU A 258 -12.35 -14.06 5.13
CA LEU A 258 -12.97 -12.98 5.90
C LEU A 258 -12.66 -11.62 5.29
N MET A 259 -11.42 -11.36 4.88
CA MET A 259 -11.02 -10.07 4.32
C MET A 259 -11.58 -9.82 2.93
N LEU A 260 -11.80 -10.88 2.13
CA LEU A 260 -12.57 -10.79 0.88
C LEU A 260 -14.03 -10.41 1.17
N ALA A 261 -14.68 -11.06 2.14
CA ALA A 261 -16.04 -10.74 2.53
C ALA A 261 -16.18 -9.32 3.10
N ALA A 262 -15.26 -8.90 3.98
CA ALA A 262 -15.21 -7.55 4.53
C ALA A 262 -15.00 -6.52 3.42
N GLY A 263 -14.13 -6.79 2.45
CA GLY A 263 -13.93 -5.94 1.29
C GLY A 263 -15.20 -5.75 0.46
N LEU A 264 -15.97 -6.82 0.23
CA LEU A 264 -17.27 -6.75 -0.48
C LEU A 264 -18.29 -5.92 0.29
N VAL A 265 -18.34 -6.06 1.62
CA VAL A 265 -19.18 -5.22 2.48
C VAL A 265 -18.78 -3.75 2.36
N VAL A 266 -17.48 -3.45 2.37
CA VAL A 266 -16.99 -2.07 2.22
C VAL A 266 -17.30 -1.52 0.82
N ASP A 267 -17.12 -2.32 -0.24
CA ASP A 267 -17.49 -1.92 -1.59
C ASP A 267 -19.01 -1.67 -1.73
N ALA A 268 -19.85 -2.42 -1.02
CA ALA A 268 -21.28 -2.11 -0.92
C ALA A 268 -21.54 -0.80 -0.15
N LEU A 269 -20.84 -0.55 0.96
CA LEU A 269 -20.91 0.73 1.69
C LEU A 269 -20.49 1.93 0.82
N LEU A 270 -19.50 1.75 -0.07
CA LEU A 270 -19.11 2.77 -1.05
C LEU A 270 -20.28 3.13 -1.98
N LEU A 271 -21.06 2.13 -2.43
CA LEU A 271 -22.23 2.35 -3.27
C LEU A 271 -23.37 3.02 -2.49
N LEU A 272 -23.66 2.55 -1.28
CA LEU A 272 -24.76 3.01 -0.44
C LEU A 272 -24.56 4.43 0.08
N LEU A 273 -23.38 4.71 0.64
CA LEU A 273 -23.09 6.01 1.25
C LEU A 273 -22.63 7.03 0.21
N ASN A 274 -22.02 6.57 -0.90
CA ASN A 274 -21.38 7.41 -1.92
C ASN A 274 -20.51 8.52 -1.27
N PRO A 275 -19.48 8.13 -0.48
CA PRO A 275 -18.65 9.05 0.28
C PRO A 275 -17.78 9.91 -0.65
N SER A 276 -17.68 11.20 -0.36
CA SER A 276 -16.84 12.13 -1.12
C SER A 276 -16.45 13.36 -0.29
N PRO A 277 -15.41 14.11 -0.68
CA PRO A 277 -15.06 15.38 -0.04
C PRO A 277 -16.20 16.41 -0.05
N ALA A 278 -17.10 16.34 -1.04
CA ALA A 278 -18.29 17.19 -1.11
C ALA A 278 -19.41 16.74 -0.14
N ARG A 279 -19.32 15.53 0.41
CA ARG A 279 -20.28 14.94 1.37
C ARG A 279 -19.53 14.53 2.63
N PRO A 280 -18.99 15.48 3.41
CA PRO A 280 -18.07 15.18 4.51
C PRO A 280 -18.68 14.22 5.54
N TRP A 281 -19.94 14.39 5.92
CA TRP A 281 -20.61 13.49 6.87
C TRP A 281 -20.74 12.05 6.35
N ALA A 282 -21.08 11.86 5.07
CA ALA A 282 -21.12 10.52 4.47
C ALA A 282 -19.71 9.90 4.45
N LEU A 283 -18.68 10.70 4.19
CA LEU A 283 -17.29 10.27 4.26
C LEU A 283 -16.86 9.93 5.69
N ARG A 284 -17.28 10.69 6.72
CA ARG A 284 -16.99 10.39 8.13
C ARG A 284 -17.68 9.12 8.61
N ALA A 285 -18.95 8.96 8.27
CA ALA A 285 -19.70 7.74 8.56
C ALA A 285 -19.06 6.53 7.89
N PHE A 286 -18.70 6.64 6.60
CA PHE A 286 -17.94 5.60 5.91
C PHE A 286 -16.61 5.30 6.60
N ALA A 287 -15.85 6.33 6.98
CA ALA A 287 -14.55 6.16 7.63
C ALA A 287 -14.66 5.49 9.01
N PHE A 288 -15.76 5.71 9.74
CA PHE A 288 -16.06 4.99 10.98
C PHE A 288 -16.42 3.52 10.74
N LEU A 289 -17.27 3.26 9.74
CA LEU A 289 -17.73 1.90 9.40
C LEU A 289 -16.65 1.04 8.74
N LEU A 290 -15.67 1.66 8.08
CA LEU A 290 -14.63 0.97 7.32
C LEU A 290 -13.82 -0.02 8.19
N PRO A 291 -13.21 0.37 9.33
CA PRO A 291 -12.57 -0.59 10.22
C PRO A 291 -13.54 -1.56 10.90
N LEU A 292 -14.76 -1.11 11.22
CA LEU A 292 -15.76 -1.96 11.87
C LEU A 292 -16.20 -3.14 11.00
N ALA A 293 -16.23 -2.95 9.67
CA ALA A 293 -16.51 -4.02 8.72
C ALA A 293 -15.49 -5.16 8.75
N VAL A 294 -14.29 -4.92 9.30
CA VAL A 294 -13.24 -5.93 9.51
C VAL A 294 -13.26 -6.45 10.94
N TRP A 295 -13.14 -5.55 11.91
CA TRP A 295 -12.83 -5.93 13.29
C TRP A 295 -14.01 -6.52 14.05
N VAL A 296 -15.23 -6.05 13.79
CA VAL A 296 -16.43 -6.63 14.44
C VAL A 296 -16.62 -8.09 14.03
N PRO A 297 -16.65 -8.46 12.74
CA PRO A 297 -16.78 -9.87 12.37
C PRO A 297 -15.55 -10.71 12.74
N TYR A 298 -14.34 -10.17 12.62
CA TYR A 298 -13.12 -10.91 12.98
C TYR A 298 -13.09 -11.27 14.47
N LEU A 299 -13.15 -10.26 15.36
CA LEU A 299 -13.07 -10.49 16.80
C LEU A 299 -14.32 -11.19 17.34
N GLY A 300 -15.51 -10.80 16.85
CA GLY A 300 -16.75 -11.43 17.23
C GLY A 300 -16.78 -12.93 16.88
N LEU A 301 -16.27 -13.31 15.70
CA LEU A 301 -16.16 -14.72 15.31
C LEU A 301 -15.14 -15.47 16.17
N LEU A 302 -14.00 -14.87 16.49
CA LEU A 302 -13.00 -15.49 17.36
C LEU A 302 -13.56 -15.78 18.75
N VAL A 303 -14.26 -14.82 19.36
CA VAL A 303 -14.91 -15.01 20.67
C VAL A 303 -16.04 -16.04 20.58
N ALA A 304 -16.90 -15.97 19.56
CA ALA A 304 -18.00 -16.91 19.37
C ALA A 304 -17.53 -18.37 19.19
N LEU A 305 -16.40 -18.57 18.51
CA LEU A 305 -15.77 -19.87 18.32
C LEU A 305 -14.89 -20.31 19.51
N ARG A 306 -14.84 -19.53 20.60
CA ARG A 306 -13.97 -19.77 21.77
C ARG A 306 -12.48 -19.85 21.43
N LEU A 307 -12.05 -19.08 20.42
CA LEU A 307 -10.66 -18.94 19.99
C LEU A 307 -9.96 -17.74 20.62
N SER A 308 -10.71 -16.89 21.33
CA SER A 308 -10.21 -15.69 22.03
C SER A 308 -10.90 -15.55 23.38
N ASN A 309 -10.16 -15.10 24.40
CA ASN A 309 -10.69 -14.81 25.74
C ASN A 309 -10.92 -13.31 25.99
N LEU A 310 -10.93 -12.48 24.95
CA LEU A 310 -11.22 -11.06 25.11
C LEU A 310 -12.63 -10.85 25.67
N SER A 311 -12.74 -10.01 26.71
CA SER A 311 -14.05 -9.60 27.23
C SER A 311 -14.80 -8.75 26.21
N LEU A 312 -16.11 -8.58 26.42
CA LEU A 312 -16.96 -7.73 25.57
C LEU A 312 -16.41 -6.31 25.47
N GLU A 313 -15.94 -5.74 26.58
CA GLU A 313 -15.37 -4.40 26.66
C GLU A 313 -14.12 -4.27 25.81
N LEU A 314 -13.25 -5.30 25.79
CA LEU A 314 -11.99 -5.26 25.07
C LEU A 314 -12.21 -5.37 23.55
N TRP A 315 -12.92 -6.39 23.08
CA TRP A 315 -13.01 -6.62 21.64
C TRP A 315 -13.95 -5.63 20.94
N LEU A 316 -15.08 -5.27 21.57
CA LEU A 316 -15.98 -4.26 21.01
C LEU A 316 -15.36 -2.86 21.15
N GLY A 317 -14.72 -2.58 22.29
CA GLY A 317 -14.06 -1.30 22.55
C GLY A 317 -12.94 -1.03 21.54
N VAL A 318 -12.06 -2.00 21.26
CA VAL A 318 -10.98 -1.80 20.28
C VAL A 318 -11.52 -1.67 18.84
N ALA A 319 -12.60 -2.39 18.49
CA ALA A 319 -13.24 -2.23 17.18
C ALA A 319 -13.82 -0.82 17.01
N VAL A 320 -14.48 -0.27 18.04
CA VAL A 320 -14.97 1.12 18.03
C VAL A 320 -13.81 2.11 17.95
N MET A 321 -12.74 1.90 18.72
CA MET A 321 -11.53 2.74 18.66
C MET A 321 -10.88 2.73 17.27
N ALA A 322 -10.85 1.58 16.60
CA ALA A 322 -10.41 1.48 15.22
C ALA A 322 -11.27 2.33 14.28
N GLY A 323 -12.60 2.27 14.42
CA GLY A 323 -13.55 3.13 13.71
C GLY A 323 -13.30 4.64 13.96
N LEU A 324 -13.06 5.03 15.21
CA LEU A 324 -12.70 6.41 15.57
C LEU A 324 -11.37 6.84 14.95
N GLY A 325 -10.39 5.93 14.86
CA GLY A 325 -9.15 6.13 14.12
C GLY A 325 -9.40 6.45 12.63
N GLY A 326 -10.33 5.75 12.00
CA GLY A 326 -10.81 6.05 10.64
C GLY A 326 -11.41 7.46 10.53
N VAL A 327 -12.22 7.88 11.50
CA VAL A 327 -12.73 9.26 11.57
C VAL A 327 -11.59 10.28 11.69
N GLY A 328 -10.57 10.01 12.51
CA GLY A 328 -9.36 10.83 12.61
C GLY A 328 -8.64 10.98 11.26
N LEU A 329 -8.37 9.87 10.57
CA LEU A 329 -7.74 9.88 9.23
C LEU A 329 -8.57 10.67 8.23
N SER A 330 -9.90 10.49 8.22
CA SER A 330 -10.76 11.25 7.33
C SER A 330 -10.72 12.76 7.58
N ALA A 331 -10.31 13.20 8.78
CA ALA A 331 -10.15 14.62 9.12
C ALA A 331 -8.89 15.22 8.53
N LEU A 332 -7.81 14.44 8.48
CA LEU A 332 -6.59 14.84 7.81
C LEU A 332 -6.77 14.81 6.29
N VAL A 333 -7.53 13.83 5.77
CA VAL A 333 -7.78 13.69 4.33
C VAL A 333 -8.78 14.74 3.81
N VAL A 334 -9.81 15.10 4.58
CA VAL A 334 -10.77 16.16 4.23
C VAL A 334 -10.92 17.09 5.44
N PRO A 335 -10.01 18.08 5.60
CA PRO A 335 -10.06 19.00 6.72
C PRO A 335 -11.25 19.95 6.61
N PRO A 336 -11.75 20.47 7.74
CA PRO A 336 -12.78 21.51 7.73
C PRO A 336 -12.27 22.78 7.02
N PRO A 337 -13.15 23.60 6.43
CA PRO A 337 -12.76 24.86 5.83
C PRO A 337 -12.12 25.79 6.87
N VAL A 338 -11.01 26.44 6.49
CA VAL A 338 -10.43 27.52 7.30
C VAL A 338 -11.21 28.81 7.00
N PRO A 339 -11.72 29.53 8.02
CA PRO A 339 -12.36 30.83 7.81
C PRO A 339 -11.39 31.80 7.11
N GLY A 340 -11.90 32.66 6.23
CA GLY A 340 -11.08 33.72 5.65
C GLY A 340 -10.62 34.70 6.72
N GLU A 341 -9.37 35.14 6.66
CA GLU A 341 -8.86 36.19 7.55
C GLU A 341 -9.67 37.47 7.29
N GLY A 342 -10.39 37.94 8.31
CA GLY A 342 -11.11 39.21 8.21
C GLY A 342 -10.11 40.34 8.05
N HIS A 343 -10.17 41.06 6.93
CA HIS A 343 -9.43 42.32 6.83
C HIS A 343 -9.93 43.28 7.91
N PRO A 344 -9.04 43.85 8.75
CA PRO A 344 -9.45 44.91 9.67
C PRO A 344 -9.94 46.10 8.83
N SER A 345 -11.17 46.51 9.11
CA SER A 345 -11.86 47.67 8.51
C SER A 345 -11.21 48.99 8.86
#